data_AF-A0A4Q2DGG1-F1
#
_entry.id   AF-A0A4Q2DGG1-F1
#
_cell.length_a   1.000
_cell.length_b   1.000
_cell.length_c   1.000
_cell.angle_alpha   90.00
_cell.angle_beta   90.00
_cell.angle_gamma   90.00
#
_symmetry.space_group_name_H-M   'P 1'
#
loop_
_entity.id
_entity.type
_entity.pdbx_description
1 polymer ?
#
loop_
_entity_poly.entity_id
_entity_poly.type
_entity_poly.pdbx_seq_one_letter_code
_entity_poly.pdbx_strand_id
1 'polypeptide(L)'
;MPLISHPLSLIVHLPTISGDFNPIHVNPYFLDYASLPATITHGLWSSAATRRYVETVVPKGHPERVIAHNVSFVGMVILSDELSIKSRHVGMPDRNIVVNAARRLWLLDPRNRQGQPKGKDHPFWWYKGQAIRQCYMDMTYHAMDKDGHVKTLPLFADIDI
;
A
#
# COMPACT_ATOMS: atom_id res chain seq x y z
N MET A 1 -17.67 -7.55 -9.80
CA MET A 1 -16.71 -6.50 -9.39
C MET A 1 -15.35 -6.92 -9.90
N PRO A 2 -14.55 -6.01 -10.45
CA PRO A 2 -13.20 -6.37 -10.87
C PRO A 2 -12.35 -6.67 -9.63
N LEU A 3 -11.70 -7.83 -9.64
CA LEU A 3 -10.65 -8.21 -8.72
C LEU A 3 -9.31 -7.88 -9.37
N ILE A 4 -8.40 -7.29 -8.61
CA ILE A 4 -7.02 -7.10 -9.05
C ILE A 4 -6.14 -7.92 -8.14
N SER A 5 -5.52 -8.96 -8.70
CA SER A 5 -4.50 -9.78 -8.05
C SER A 5 -3.12 -9.11 -8.17
N HIS A 6 -2.24 -9.44 -7.23
CA HIS A 6 -0.85 -8.98 -7.24
C HIS A 6 0.01 -10.04 -7.93
N PRO A 7 0.64 -9.76 -9.07
CA PRO A 7 1.59 -10.70 -9.64
C PRO A 7 2.85 -10.77 -8.79
N LEU A 8 3.43 -11.96 -8.59
CA LEU A 8 4.72 -12.14 -7.88
C LEU A 8 5.86 -11.31 -8.49
N SER A 9 5.78 -11.02 -9.80
CA SER A 9 6.73 -10.15 -10.50
C SER A 9 6.79 -8.74 -9.92
N LEU A 10 5.80 -8.33 -9.13
CA LEU A 10 5.75 -7.02 -8.52
C LEU A 10 6.89 -6.74 -7.55
N ILE A 11 7.15 -7.70 -6.65
CA ILE A 11 8.20 -7.59 -5.63
C ILE A 11 9.56 -7.43 -6.30
N VAL A 12 9.75 -8.10 -7.44
CA VAL A 12 11.05 -8.16 -8.12
C VAL A 12 11.31 -6.91 -8.99
N HIS A 13 10.31 -6.44 -9.74
CA HIS A 13 10.55 -5.43 -10.77
C HIS A 13 10.22 -4.01 -10.32
N LEU A 14 9.26 -3.84 -9.40
CA LEU A 14 8.82 -2.50 -9.04
C LEU A 14 9.94 -1.65 -8.42
N PRO A 15 10.80 -2.16 -7.52
CA PRO A 15 11.91 -1.37 -6.98
C PRO A 15 12.80 -0.75 -8.07
N THR A 16 13.14 -1.53 -9.10
CA THR A 16 13.95 -1.09 -10.23
C THR A 16 13.26 -0.03 -11.08
N ILE A 17 11.93 -0.11 -11.20
CA ILE A 17 11.13 0.82 -12.02
C ILE A 17 10.81 2.10 -11.25
N SER A 18 10.50 2.00 -9.97
CA SER A 18 10.07 3.13 -9.13
C SER A 18 11.21 3.85 -8.43
N GLY A 19 12.37 3.19 -8.27
CA GLY A 19 13.44 3.64 -7.38
C GLY A 19 13.16 3.40 -5.89
N ASP A 20 12.02 2.79 -5.55
CA ASP A 20 11.65 2.45 -4.17
C ASP A 20 12.24 1.10 -3.78
N PHE A 21 13.49 1.11 -3.33
CA PHE A 21 14.24 -0.07 -2.87
C PHE A 21 14.03 -0.39 -1.40
N ASN A 22 12.94 0.11 -0.82
CA ASN A 22 12.65 -0.08 0.58
C ASN A 22 12.54 -1.58 0.93
N PRO A 23 13.38 -2.10 1.85
CA PRO A 23 13.58 -3.53 2.02
C PRO A 23 12.36 -4.30 2.52
N ILE A 24 11.37 -3.63 3.14
CA ILE A 24 10.14 -4.30 3.58
C ILE A 24 9.33 -4.88 2.41
N HIS A 25 9.59 -4.45 1.17
CA HIS A 25 8.89 -4.99 0.02
C HIS A 25 9.54 -6.23 -0.57
N VAL A 26 10.77 -6.58 -0.17
CA VAL A 26 11.59 -7.62 -0.80
C VAL A 26 12.25 -8.59 0.18
N ASN A 27 12.62 -8.12 1.38
CA ASN A 27 13.45 -8.86 2.32
C ASN A 27 12.66 -9.30 3.56
N PRO A 28 12.49 -10.62 3.80
CA PRO A 28 11.74 -11.13 4.94
C PRO A 28 12.33 -10.75 6.30
N TYR A 29 13.65 -10.59 6.41
CA TYR A 29 14.25 -10.19 7.68
C TYR A 29 13.85 -8.77 8.10
N PHE A 30 13.70 -7.87 7.13
CA PHE A 30 13.23 -6.50 7.41
C PHE A 30 11.73 -6.46 7.74
N LEU A 31 10.95 -7.40 7.21
CA LEU A 31 9.54 -7.55 7.58
C LEU A 31 9.38 -7.97 9.03
N ASP A 32 10.10 -9.01 9.44
CA ASP A 32 10.10 -9.51 10.82
C ASP A 32 10.56 -8.41 11.78
N TYR A 33 11.63 -7.71 11.42
CA TYR A 33 12.16 -6.61 12.22
C TYR A 33 11.18 -5.44 12.34
N ALA A 34 10.46 -5.11 11.26
CA ALA A 34 9.39 -4.12 11.26
C ALA A 34 8.06 -4.64 11.86
N SER A 35 8.04 -5.85 12.43
CA SER A 35 6.83 -6.49 12.98
C SER A 35 5.68 -6.58 11.97
N LEU A 36 6.00 -6.75 10.69
CA LEU A 36 5.04 -6.90 9.61
C LEU A 36 4.68 -8.38 9.41
N PRO A 37 3.39 -8.72 9.22
CA PRO A 37 2.94 -10.11 9.17
C PRO A 37 3.35 -10.87 7.90
N ALA A 38 3.63 -10.15 6.81
CA ALA A 38 4.12 -10.68 5.54
C ALA A 38 4.61 -9.54 4.64
N THR A 39 5.10 -9.89 3.45
CA THR A 39 5.54 -8.90 2.46
C THR A 39 4.39 -8.02 2.02
N ILE A 40 4.51 -6.74 2.33
CA ILE A 40 3.52 -5.75 1.92
C ILE A 40 3.81 -5.25 0.50
N THR A 41 2.75 -4.97 -0.23
CA THR A 41 2.79 -4.44 -1.59
C THR A 41 3.19 -2.97 -1.56
N HIS A 42 4.00 -2.52 -2.53
CA HIS A 42 4.26 -1.10 -2.70
C HIS A 42 2.96 -0.31 -2.93
N GLY A 43 2.82 0.81 -2.20
CA GLY A 43 1.70 1.73 -2.40
C GLY A 43 1.63 2.26 -3.84
N LEU A 44 2.79 2.57 -4.44
CA LEU A 44 2.86 3.08 -5.81
C LEU A 44 2.23 2.12 -6.82
N TRP A 45 2.43 0.81 -6.68
CA TRP A 45 1.77 -0.14 -7.56
C TRP A 45 0.25 -0.14 -7.36
N SER A 46 -0.21 -0.13 -6.10
CA SER A 46 -1.64 -0.09 -5.80
C SER A 46 -2.32 1.15 -6.39
N SER A 47 -1.63 2.30 -6.35
CA SER A 47 -2.03 3.54 -7.01
C SER A 47 -2.07 3.40 -8.53
N ALA A 48 -1.00 2.89 -9.15
CA ALA A 48 -0.90 2.73 -10.60
C ALA A 48 -1.95 1.76 -11.16
N ALA A 49 -2.17 0.63 -10.50
CA ALA A 49 -3.20 -0.34 -10.87
C ALA A 49 -4.61 0.27 -10.77
N THR A 50 -4.87 1.05 -9.71
CA THR A 50 -6.16 1.75 -9.55
C THR A 50 -6.35 2.81 -10.62
N ARG A 51 -5.31 3.60 -10.91
CA ARG A 51 -5.32 4.60 -11.99
C ARG A 51 -5.61 3.96 -13.34
N ARG A 52 -4.93 2.86 -13.68
CA ARG A 52 -5.16 2.13 -14.94
C ARG A 52 -6.61 1.63 -15.07
N TYR A 53 -7.18 1.14 -13.98
CA TYR A 53 -8.59 0.75 -13.95
C TYR A 53 -9.50 1.96 -14.21
N VAL A 54 -9.29 3.07 -13.49
CA VAL A 54 -10.07 4.30 -13.65
C VAL A 54 -9.98 4.85 -15.08
N GLU A 55 -8.79 4.88 -15.67
CA GLU A 55 -8.54 5.29 -17.07
C GLU A 55 -9.29 4.42 -18.08
N THR A 56 -9.45 3.14 -17.78
CA THR A 56 -10.16 2.22 -18.67
C THR A 56 -11.67 2.45 -18.59
N VAL A 57 -12.22 2.67 -17.39
CA VAL A 57 -13.67 2.73 -17.18
C VAL A 57 -14.28 4.13 -17.30
N VAL A 58 -13.54 5.19 -16.95
CA VAL A 58 -14.06 6.56 -16.92
C VAL A 58 -13.84 7.28 -18.26
N PRO A 59 -12.59 7.54 -18.71
CA PRO A 59 -12.37 8.14 -20.02
C PRO A 59 -12.38 7.12 -21.18
N LYS A 60 -12.79 5.87 -20.95
CA LYS A 60 -12.91 4.81 -21.97
C LYS A 60 -11.59 4.48 -22.68
N GLY A 61 -10.49 4.41 -21.93
CA GLY A 61 -9.17 4.07 -22.47
C GLY A 61 -8.39 5.24 -23.04
N HIS A 62 -8.84 6.48 -22.80
CA HIS A 62 -8.17 7.73 -23.17
C HIS A 62 -7.43 8.34 -21.95
N PRO A 63 -6.21 7.89 -21.61
CA PRO A 63 -5.50 8.34 -20.42
C PRO A 63 -5.16 9.85 -20.43
N GLU A 64 -5.06 10.45 -21.62
CA GLU A 64 -4.84 11.89 -21.81
C GLU A 64 -5.96 12.78 -21.22
N ARG A 65 -7.12 12.18 -20.92
CA ARG A 65 -8.26 12.88 -20.29
C ARG A 65 -8.17 12.92 -18.77
N VAL A 66 -7.20 12.24 -18.17
CA VAL A 66 -6.97 12.29 -16.72
C VAL A 66 -6.09 13.49 -16.39
N ILE A 67 -6.73 14.55 -15.88
CA ILE A 67 -6.06 15.82 -15.59
C ILE A 67 -5.27 15.77 -14.26
N ALA A 68 -5.84 15.10 -13.26
CA ALA A 68 -5.23 14.99 -11.93
C ALA A 68 -5.57 13.65 -11.29
N HIS A 69 -4.65 13.14 -10.48
CA HIS A 69 -4.80 11.89 -9.73
C HIS A 69 -4.16 12.06 -8.36
N ASN A 70 -4.97 11.99 -7.30
CA ASN A 70 -4.54 12.08 -5.92
C ASN A 70 -4.90 10.78 -5.18
N VAL A 71 -3.97 10.27 -4.37
CA VAL A 71 -4.11 8.99 -3.67
C VAL A 71 -3.73 9.16 -2.20
N SER A 72 -4.51 8.50 -1.34
CA SER A 72 -4.19 8.36 0.07
C SER A 72 -4.08 6.87 0.42
N PHE A 73 -2.95 6.47 0.98
CA PHE A 73 -2.72 5.12 1.46
C PHE A 73 -3.15 5.00 2.92
N VAL A 74 -4.35 4.46 3.14
CA VAL A 74 -4.93 4.32 4.49
C VAL A 74 -4.62 2.97 5.14
N GLY A 75 -4.18 1.99 4.34
CA GLY A 75 -3.92 0.66 4.84
C GLY A 75 -2.94 -0.17 4.04
N MET A 76 -2.43 -1.20 4.71
CA MET A 76 -1.49 -2.17 4.15
C MET A 76 -2.21 -3.19 3.27
N VAL A 77 -1.46 -3.75 2.34
CA VAL A 77 -1.92 -4.80 1.43
C VAL A 77 -0.83 -5.86 1.34
N ILE A 78 -1.12 -7.10 1.72
CA ILE A 78 -0.20 -8.23 1.53
C ILE A 78 -0.32 -8.72 0.08
N LEU A 79 0.75 -9.28 -0.48
CA LEU A 79 0.76 -9.77 -1.85
C LEU A 79 -0.39 -10.75 -2.18
N SER A 80 -0.75 -11.63 -1.24
CA SER A 80 -1.83 -12.60 -1.42
C SER A 80 -3.25 -12.02 -1.24
N ASP A 81 -3.38 -10.73 -0.92
CA ASP A 81 -4.67 -10.10 -0.72
C ASP A 81 -5.42 -9.91 -2.05
N GLU A 82 -6.70 -10.26 -2.04
CA GLU A 82 -7.62 -9.89 -3.11
C GLU A 82 -8.23 -8.52 -2.83
N LEU A 83 -8.11 -7.59 -3.77
CA LEU A 83 -8.62 -6.23 -3.60
C LEU A 83 -9.82 -5.97 -4.51
N SER A 84 -10.87 -5.36 -3.94
CA SER A 84 -12.01 -4.85 -4.69
C SER A 84 -11.88 -3.33 -4.88
N ILE A 85 -12.24 -2.85 -6.08
CA ILE A 85 -12.32 -1.41 -6.37
C ILE A 85 -13.78 -0.99 -6.45
N LYS A 86 -14.08 0.12 -5.79
CA LYS A 86 -15.33 0.88 -5.93
C LYS A 86 -14.98 2.25 -6.51
N SER A 87 -15.66 2.64 -7.57
CA SER A 87 -15.59 4.00 -8.09
C SER A 87 -16.98 4.64 -8.03
N ARG A 88 -16.99 5.96 -7.82
CA ARG A 88 -18.21 6.78 -7.81
C ARG A 88 -17.90 8.13 -8.42
N HIS A 89 -18.75 8.58 -9.34
CA HIS A 89 -18.78 9.97 -9.77
C HIS A 89 -19.29 10.83 -8.59
N VAL A 90 -18.48 11.81 -8.17
CA VAL A 90 -18.80 12.67 -7.01
C VAL A 90 -19.15 14.10 -7.39
N GLY A 91 -18.83 14.55 -8.61
CA GLY A 91 -19.19 15.88 -9.09
C GLY A 91 -18.51 16.24 -10.41
N MET A 92 -18.88 17.41 -10.94
CA MET A 92 -18.36 17.90 -12.21
C MET A 92 -18.04 19.42 -12.18
N PRO A 93 -17.09 19.87 -11.35
CA PRO A 93 -16.62 21.26 -11.36
C PRO A 93 -15.89 21.56 -12.68
N ASP A 94 -16.08 22.76 -13.23
CA ASP A 94 -15.37 23.26 -14.41
C ASP A 94 -15.33 22.29 -15.60
N ARG A 95 -16.43 21.54 -15.80
CA ARG A 95 -16.59 20.50 -16.84
C ARG A 95 -15.67 19.29 -16.71
N ASN A 96 -14.98 19.13 -15.57
CA ASN A 96 -14.13 17.99 -15.28
C ASN A 96 -14.88 17.00 -14.38
N ILE A 97 -14.97 15.73 -14.81
CA ILE A 97 -15.59 14.68 -14.00
C ILE A 97 -14.66 14.32 -12.86
N VAL A 98 -15.15 14.42 -11.63
CA VAL A 98 -14.43 13.99 -10.43
C VAL A 98 -14.96 12.62 -10.03
N VAL A 99 -14.04 11.65 -9.95
CA VAL A 99 -14.34 10.29 -9.54
C VAL A 99 -13.58 9.97 -8.27
N ASN A 100 -14.31 9.56 -7.24
CA ASN A 100 -13.71 8.96 -6.07
C ASN A 100 -13.57 7.45 -6.30
N ALA A 101 -12.35 6.93 -6.22
CA ALA A 101 -12.07 5.50 -6.29
C ALA A 101 -11.48 5.03 -4.96
N ALA A 102 -12.11 4.03 -4.36
CA ALA A 102 -11.66 3.39 -3.14
C ALA A 102 -11.35 1.92 -3.41
N ARG A 103 -10.11 1.53 -3.14
CA ARG A 103 -9.68 0.14 -3.15
C ARG A 103 -9.69 -0.39 -1.72
N ARG A 104 -10.24 -1.58 -1.51
CA ARG A 104 -10.34 -2.23 -0.20
C ARG A 104 -10.02 -3.71 -0.33
N LEU A 105 -9.57 -4.32 0.76
CA LEU A 105 -9.51 -5.77 0.83
C LEU A 105 -10.89 -6.36 0.59
N TRP A 106 -10.97 -7.38 -0.25
CA TRP A 106 -12.21 -8.08 -0.57
C TRP A 106 -12.88 -8.61 0.69
N LEU A 107 -12.10 -9.18 1.62
CA LEU A 107 -12.59 -9.64 2.91
C LEU A 107 -13.20 -8.50 3.75
N LEU A 108 -12.76 -7.26 3.58
CA LEU A 108 -13.28 -6.10 4.33
C LEU A 108 -14.44 -5.38 3.61
N ASP A 109 -14.84 -5.80 2.41
CA ASP A 109 -16.03 -5.24 1.76
C ASP A 109 -17.29 -5.78 2.45
N PRO A 110 -18.16 -4.92 3.01
CA PRO A 110 -19.37 -5.36 3.71
C PRO A 110 -20.30 -6.25 2.87
N ARG A 111 -20.20 -6.17 1.55
CA ARG A 111 -21.00 -6.98 0.61
C ARG A 111 -20.56 -8.44 0.54
N ASN A 112 -19.32 -8.74 0.94
CA ASN A 112 -18.74 -10.08 0.82
C ASN A 112 -18.93 -10.93 2.09
N ARG A 113 -19.63 -10.40 3.09
CA ARG A 113 -19.80 -11.01 4.43
C ARG A 113 -20.37 -12.43 4.40
N GLN A 114 -21.22 -12.74 3.43
CA GLN A 114 -21.83 -14.07 3.28
C GLN A 114 -20.91 -15.11 2.63
N GLY A 115 -19.88 -14.68 1.90
CA GLY A 115 -18.93 -15.55 1.19
C GLY A 115 -17.55 -15.64 1.84
N GLN A 116 -17.36 -15.10 3.05
CA GLN A 116 -16.07 -15.12 3.72
C GLN A 116 -15.71 -16.56 4.15
N PRO A 117 -14.51 -17.06 3.79
CA PRO A 117 -14.05 -18.34 4.29
C PRO A 117 -13.89 -18.27 5.81
N LYS A 118 -14.54 -19.19 6.54
CA LYS A 118 -14.39 -19.29 7.99
C LYS A 118 -12.95 -19.75 8.30
N GLY A 119 -12.19 -18.94 9.04
CA GLY A 119 -10.82 -19.28 9.49
C GLY A 119 -9.67 -18.43 8.93
N LYS A 120 -9.93 -17.39 8.11
CA LYS A 120 -8.92 -16.37 7.75
C LYS A 120 -9.11 -15.10 8.58
N ASP A 121 -8.95 -15.22 9.88
CA ASP A 121 -9.02 -14.07 10.79
C ASP A 121 -7.67 -13.37 10.81
N HIS A 122 -7.46 -12.45 9.87
CA HIS A 122 -6.36 -11.52 10.04
C HIS A 122 -6.80 -10.36 10.95
N PRO A 123 -6.10 -10.07 12.06
CA PRO A 123 -6.58 -9.15 13.09
C PRO A 123 -6.60 -7.70 12.60
N PHE A 124 -7.78 -7.15 12.28
CA PHE A 124 -8.07 -5.81 11.69
C PHE A 124 -7.01 -4.68 11.86
N TRP A 125 -6.36 -4.60 13.01
CA TRP A 125 -5.22 -3.72 13.29
C TRP A 125 -4.04 -3.82 12.32
N TRP A 126 -3.76 -5.00 11.73
CA TRP A 126 -2.64 -5.18 10.81
C TRP A 126 -2.78 -4.40 9.49
N TYR A 127 -3.98 -3.92 9.16
CA TYR A 127 -4.19 -3.17 7.93
C TYR A 127 -3.99 -1.67 8.09
N LYS A 128 -3.68 -1.12 9.27
CA LYS A 128 -3.58 0.35 9.42
C LYS A 128 -2.25 0.87 8.87
N GLY A 129 -2.31 1.72 7.84
CA GLY A 129 -1.11 2.26 7.17
C GLY A 129 -0.22 3.14 8.07
N GLN A 130 -0.79 3.75 9.11
CA GLN A 130 -0.02 4.49 10.12
C GLN A 130 0.97 3.61 10.89
N ALA A 131 0.69 2.29 10.99
CA ALA A 131 1.59 1.37 11.66
C ALA A 131 2.93 1.27 10.93
N ILE A 132 2.97 1.29 9.58
CA ILE A 132 4.23 1.17 8.84
C ILE A 132 5.17 2.34 9.12
N ARG A 133 4.67 3.58 9.10
CA ARG A 133 5.51 4.76 9.38
C ARG A 133 6.05 4.71 10.81
N GLN A 134 5.24 4.24 11.77
CA GLN A 134 5.71 4.01 13.13
C GLN A 134 6.77 2.90 13.17
N CYS A 135 6.58 1.79 12.45
CA CYS A 135 7.60 0.75 12.34
C CYS A 135 8.93 1.32 11.83
N TYR A 136 8.93 2.20 10.82
CA TYR A 136 10.16 2.88 10.38
C TYR A 136 10.84 3.70 11.48
N MET A 137 10.05 4.44 12.24
CA MET A 137 10.55 5.28 13.34
C MET A 137 11.09 4.44 14.50
N ASP A 138 10.50 3.28 14.75
CA ASP A 138 10.90 2.37 15.82
C ASP A 138 12.14 1.52 15.46
N MET A 139 12.51 1.45 14.17
CA MET A 139 13.71 0.76 13.72
C MET A 139 14.96 1.54 14.16
N THR A 140 15.75 0.95 15.05
CA THR A 140 16.94 1.59 15.64
C THR A 140 18.16 0.66 15.61
N TYR A 141 19.36 1.25 15.55
CA TYR A 141 20.61 0.51 15.70
C TYR A 141 21.40 1.03 16.89
N HIS A 142 22.19 0.14 17.48
CA HIS A 142 23.12 0.51 18.53
C HIS A 142 24.47 0.85 17.93
N ALA A 143 24.99 2.03 18.27
CA ALA A 143 26.32 2.49 17.93
C ALA A 143 27.12 2.73 19.20
N MET A 144 28.38 2.32 19.22
CA MET A 144 29.30 2.64 20.32
C MET A 144 30.12 3.86 19.91
N ASP A 145 30.18 4.88 20.78
CA ASP A 145 31.08 6.01 20.55
C ASP A 145 32.53 5.67 20.94
N LYS A 146 33.44 6.60 20.66
CA LYS A 146 34.88 6.44 20.88
C LYS A 146 35.24 6.24 22.36
N ASP A 147 34.36 6.65 23.26
CA ASP A 147 34.52 6.58 24.70
C ASP A 147 33.89 5.29 25.28
N GLY A 148 33.32 4.43 24.43
CA GLY A 148 32.72 3.16 24.81
C GLY A 148 31.25 3.25 25.23
N HIS A 149 30.59 4.40 25.05
CA HIS A 149 29.17 4.52 25.36
C HIS A 149 28.30 4.03 24.20
N VAL A 150 27.33 3.17 24.51
CA VAL A 150 26.34 2.69 23.55
C VAL A 150 25.20 3.70 23.42
N LYS A 151 24.89 4.09 22.18
CA LYS A 151 23.79 4.98 21.81
C LYS A 151 22.85 4.25 20.86
N THR A 152 21.56 4.42 21.07
CA THR A 152 20.51 3.94 20.16
C THR A 152 20.17 5.07 19.18
N LEU A 153 20.26 4.80 17.89
CA LEU A 153 20.02 5.77 16.82
C LEU A 153 18.95 5.23 15.85
N PRO A 154 18.12 6.09 15.25
CA PRO A 154 17.15 5.67 14.25
C PRO A 154 17.87 5.14 13.01
N LEU A 155 17.38 4.03 12.47
CA LEU A 155 17.91 3.46 11.22
C LEU A 155 17.55 4.34 10.02
N PHE A 156 16.40 5.01 10.07
CA PHE A 156 15.91 5.94 9.06
C PHE A 156 15.67 7.31 9.68
N ALA A 157 16.72 8.12 9.78
CA ALA A 157 16.69 9.41 10.48
C ALA A 157 15.82 10.48 9.80
N ASP A 158 15.51 10.33 8.50
CA ASP A 158 14.76 11.32 7.72
C ASP A 158 13.22 11.12 7.78
N ILE A 159 12.75 10.16 8.58
CA ILE A 159 11.32 9.82 8.69
C ILE A 159 10.78 10.31 10.04
N ASP A 160 10.09 11.46 10.02
CA ASP A 160 9.49 12.07 11.22
C ASP A 160 7.96 11.82 11.31
N ILE A 161 7.26 12.41 12.30
CA ILE A 161 5.78 12.43 12.43
C ILE A 161 5.15 13.54 11.58
#